data_AF-A0A6B0WZC4-F1
#
_entry.id   AF-A0A6B0WZC4-F1
#
_cell.length_a   1.000
_cell.length_b   1.000
_cell.length_c   1.000
_cell.angle_alpha   90.00
_cell.angle_beta   90.00
_cell.angle_gamma   90.00
#
_symmetry.space_group_name_H-M   'P 1'
#
loop_
_entity.id
_entity.type
_entity.pdbx_description
1 polymer ?
#
loop_
_entity_poly.entity_id
_entity_poly.type
_entity_poly.pdbx_seq_one_letter_code
_entity_poly.pdbx_strand_id
1 'polypeptide(L)'
;MRIIATGDTDRLVKHSRKALENAIRETANNTRLTLNLALSYDGKSDILQAVQSIAADIAQGRISPDAIDANLFSKRLYTGDLPDPDLLIRTSGEVRLSNFMLWQCAYTEFWFTDVLWPDFKRKHLYEAIRSYQNRERRFGKTGLQLRDETLASKTNGSSEDLWQSPI
;
A
#
# COMPACT_ATOMS: atom_id res chain seq x y z
N MET A 1 -4.39 9.59 16.00
CA MET A 1 -4.03 8.41 15.18
C MET A 1 -5.11 7.37 15.39
N ARG A 2 -5.66 6.79 14.33
CA ARG A 2 -6.61 5.68 14.36
C ARG A 2 -5.87 4.37 14.24
N ILE A 3 -6.15 3.41 15.11
CA ILE A 3 -5.56 2.08 15.08
C ILE A 3 -6.56 1.13 14.42
N ILE A 4 -6.06 0.31 13.49
CA ILE A 4 -6.78 -0.81 12.90
C ILE A 4 -5.87 -2.05 12.93
N ALA A 5 -6.44 -3.23 12.71
CA ALA A 5 -5.68 -4.46 12.60
C ALA A 5 -6.09 -5.24 11.35
N THR A 6 -5.12 -5.93 10.76
CA THR A 6 -5.30 -6.80 9.61
C THR A 6 -4.66 -8.15 9.90
N GLY A 7 -5.20 -9.22 9.32
CA GLY A 7 -4.81 -10.61 9.62
C GLY A 7 -5.76 -11.29 10.60
N ASP A 8 -5.38 -12.49 11.03
CA ASP A 8 -6.20 -13.35 11.88
C ASP A 8 -6.03 -12.97 13.36
N THR A 9 -6.77 -11.95 13.80
CA THR A 9 -6.80 -11.54 15.20
C THR A 9 -7.42 -12.60 16.11
N ASP A 10 -8.09 -13.61 15.55
CA ASP A 10 -8.67 -14.71 16.32
C ASP A 10 -7.61 -15.63 16.93
N ARG A 11 -6.38 -15.55 16.43
CA ARG A 11 -5.22 -16.29 16.97
C ARG A 11 -4.53 -15.59 18.13
N LEU A 12 -4.90 -14.33 18.44
CA LEU A 12 -4.31 -13.60 19.54
C LEU A 12 -4.83 -14.11 20.89
N VAL A 13 -3.93 -14.21 21.86
CA VAL A 13 -4.27 -14.48 23.26
C VAL A 13 -5.26 -13.44 23.78
N LYS A 14 -6.21 -13.88 24.61
CA LYS A 14 -7.39 -13.10 25.00
C LYS A 14 -7.06 -11.69 25.55
N HIS A 15 -6.02 -11.57 26.36
CA HIS A 15 -5.63 -10.28 26.94
C HIS A 15 -5.10 -9.30 25.87
N SER A 16 -4.26 -9.76 24.95
CA SER A 16 -3.74 -8.94 23.84
C SER A 16 -4.84 -8.52 22.88
N ARG A 17 -5.77 -9.43 22.56
CA ARG A 17 -6.92 -9.09 21.73
C ARG A 17 -7.80 -8.02 22.38
N LYS A 18 -8.12 -8.16 23.67
CA LYS A 18 -8.91 -7.17 24.40
C LYS A 18 -8.23 -5.79 24.41
N ALA A 19 -6.91 -5.76 24.60
CA ALA A 19 -6.14 -4.52 24.53
C ALA A 19 -6.20 -3.89 23.12
N LEU A 20 -6.06 -4.70 22.07
CA LEU A 20 -6.18 -4.27 20.69
C LEU A 20 -7.57 -3.70 20.37
N GLU A 21 -8.64 -4.43 20.74
CA GLU A 21 -10.03 -4.00 20.54
C GLU A 21 -10.33 -2.67 21.24
N ASN A 22 -9.81 -2.48 22.46
CA ASN A 22 -9.93 -1.22 23.19
C ASN A 22 -9.21 -0.09 22.45
N ALA A 23 -7.97 -0.30 22.01
CA ALA A 23 -7.21 0.70 21.27
C ALA A 23 -7.88 1.08 19.94
N ILE A 24 -8.45 0.11 19.21
CA ILE A 24 -9.23 0.36 17.99
C ILE A 24 -10.45 1.24 18.32
N ARG A 25 -11.22 0.88 19.36
CA ARG A 25 -12.44 1.60 19.77
C ARG A 25 -12.15 3.04 20.19
N GLU A 26 -11.16 3.24 21.05
CA GLU A 26 -10.78 4.55 21.59
C GLU A 26 -10.25 5.51 20.51
N THR A 27 -9.70 4.95 19.43
CA THR A 27 -9.07 5.74 18.37
C THR A 27 -9.90 5.83 17.08
N ALA A 28 -11.10 5.24 17.04
CA ALA A 28 -11.93 5.09 15.84
C ALA A 28 -12.25 6.42 15.13
N ASN A 29 -12.46 7.50 15.89
CA ASN A 29 -12.84 8.82 15.36
C ASN A 29 -11.63 9.67 14.90
N ASN A 30 -10.40 9.16 15.02
CA ASN A 30 -9.21 9.89 14.61
C ASN A 30 -9.03 9.83 13.08
N THR A 31 -8.77 10.97 12.43
CA THR A 31 -8.67 11.04 10.97
C THR A 31 -7.28 11.37 10.42
N ARG A 32 -6.34 11.80 11.28
CA ARG A 32 -5.03 12.31 10.85
C ARG A 32 -4.03 11.26 10.36
N LEU A 33 -4.07 10.05 10.91
CA LEU A 33 -3.12 8.97 10.62
C LEU A 33 -3.80 7.65 10.94
N THR A 34 -3.73 6.69 10.03
CA THR A 34 -4.13 5.29 10.30
C THR A 34 -2.88 4.46 10.54
N LEU A 35 -2.81 3.81 11.70
CA LEU A 35 -1.82 2.79 12.02
C LEU A 35 -2.46 1.42 11.86
N ASN A 36 -2.09 0.70 10.81
CA ASN A 36 -2.50 -0.68 10.60
C ASN A 36 -1.50 -1.63 11.25
N LEU A 37 -1.97 -2.47 12.17
CA LEU A 37 -1.19 -3.55 12.77
C LEU A 37 -1.52 -4.87 12.07
N ALA A 38 -0.57 -5.38 11.28
CA ALA A 38 -0.68 -6.70 10.66
C ALA A 38 -0.32 -7.79 11.71
N LEU A 39 -1.34 -8.42 12.28
CA LEU A 39 -1.21 -9.36 13.41
C LEU A 39 -1.68 -10.74 12.98
N SER A 40 -0.83 -11.76 13.19
CA SER A 40 -1.05 -13.09 12.61
C SER A 40 -1.37 -13.03 11.11
N TYR A 41 -0.77 -12.04 10.43
CA TYR A 41 -0.99 -11.78 9.02
C TYR A 41 -0.07 -12.63 8.16
N ASP A 42 -0.60 -13.14 7.06
CA ASP A 42 0.09 -13.97 6.09
C ASP A 42 -0.49 -13.68 4.69
N GLY A 43 0.32 -13.21 3.75
CA GLY A 43 -0.17 -12.71 2.46
C GLY A 43 -0.82 -13.77 1.57
N LYS A 44 -0.37 -15.03 1.65
CA LYS A 44 -1.04 -16.15 0.99
C LYS A 44 -2.39 -16.45 1.64
N SER A 45 -2.45 -16.42 2.97
CA SER A 45 -3.70 -16.63 3.70
C SER A 45 -4.71 -15.51 3.45
N ASP A 46 -4.25 -14.26 3.32
CA ASP A 46 -5.04 -13.09 2.92
C ASP A 46 -5.72 -13.32 1.56
N ILE A 47 -4.94 -13.71 0.55
CA ILE A 47 -5.47 -14.08 -0.78
C ILE A 47 -6.48 -15.23 -0.69
N LEU A 48 -6.16 -16.29 0.06
CA LEU A 48 -7.03 -17.46 0.17
C LEU A 48 -8.37 -17.11 0.83
N GLN A 49 -8.35 -16.32 1.90
CA GLN A 49 -9.54 -15.86 2.61
C GLN A 49 -10.40 -14.95 1.72
N ALA A 50 -9.80 -14.09 0.91
CA ALA A 50 -10.52 -13.27 -0.06
C ALA A 50 -11.23 -14.14 -1.11
N VAL A 51 -10.55 -15.15 -1.67
CA VAL A 51 -11.15 -16.11 -2.61
C VAL A 51 -12.31 -16.87 -1.97
N GLN A 52 -12.15 -17.37 -0.74
CA GLN A 52 -13.21 -18.07 -0.02
C GLN A 52 -14.43 -17.18 0.24
N SER A 53 -14.22 -15.91 0.59
CA SER A 53 -15.29 -14.92 0.76
C SER A 53 -16.07 -14.69 -0.54
N ILE A 54 -15.36 -14.49 -1.65
CA ILE A 54 -15.97 -14.31 -2.99
C ILE A 54 -16.75 -15.55 -3.39
N ALA A 55 -16.17 -16.74 -3.23
CA ALA A 55 -16.84 -18.00 -3.58
C ALA A 55 -18.13 -18.22 -2.76
N ALA A 56 -18.12 -17.86 -1.47
CA ALA A 56 -19.32 -17.93 -0.63
C ALA A 56 -20.43 -16.98 -1.11
N ASP A 57 -20.07 -15.77 -1.56
CA ASP A 57 -21.03 -14.81 -2.12
C ASP A 57 -21.61 -15.27 -3.45
N ILE A 58 -20.80 -15.90 -4.31
CA ILE A 58 -21.27 -16.53 -5.56
C ILE A 58 -22.24 -17.66 -5.27
N ALA A 59 -21.89 -18.56 -4.35
CA ALA A 59 -22.74 -19.69 -3.98
C ALA A 59 -24.10 -19.25 -3.40
N GLN A 60 -24.15 -18.07 -2.79
CA GLN A 60 -25.38 -17.47 -2.25
C GLN A 60 -26.12 -16.59 -3.28
N GLY A 61 -25.63 -16.49 -4.52
CA GLY A 61 -26.24 -15.69 -5.58
C GLY A 61 -26.12 -14.17 -5.36
N ARG A 62 -25.23 -13.72 -4.46
CA ARG A 62 -25.02 -12.29 -4.19
C ARG A 62 -24.22 -11.58 -5.28
N ILE A 63 -23.30 -12.29 -5.93
CA ILE A 63 -22.48 -11.78 -7.03
C ILE A 63 -22.38 -12.83 -8.14
N SER A 64 -22.23 -12.39 -9.38
CA SER A 64 -21.90 -13.26 -10.52
C SER A 64 -20.39 -13.52 -10.58
N PRO A 65 -19.92 -14.71 -11.00
CA PRO A 65 -18.50 -14.94 -11.28
C PRO A 65 -17.87 -13.91 -12.23
N ASP A 66 -18.64 -13.44 -13.23
CA ASP A 66 -18.17 -12.45 -14.20
C ASP A 66 -17.97 -11.05 -13.61
N ALA A 67 -18.49 -10.81 -12.41
CA ALA A 67 -18.28 -9.56 -11.68
C ALA A 67 -16.94 -9.51 -10.94
N ILE A 68 -16.15 -10.61 -10.95
CA ILE A 68 -14.84 -10.63 -10.32
C ILE A 68 -13.85 -9.81 -11.16
N ASP A 69 -13.42 -8.70 -10.58
CA ASP A 69 -12.31 -7.90 -11.08
C ASP A 69 -11.28 -7.64 -9.96
N ALA A 70 -10.20 -6.93 -10.30
CA ALA A 70 -9.14 -6.59 -9.35
C ALA A 70 -9.64 -5.71 -8.19
N ASN A 71 -10.67 -4.88 -8.41
CA ASN A 71 -11.22 -4.00 -7.39
C ASN A 71 -12.06 -4.78 -6.38
N LEU A 72 -12.95 -5.65 -6.86
CA LEU A 72 -13.71 -6.56 -6.02
C LEU A 72 -12.77 -7.47 -5.22
N PHE A 73 -11.74 -8.01 -5.86
CA PHE A 73 -10.76 -8.85 -5.19
C PHE A 73 -10.01 -8.08 -4.09
N SER A 74 -9.52 -6.87 -4.39
CA SER A 74 -8.81 -6.03 -3.42
C SER A 74 -9.65 -5.70 -2.20
N LYS A 75 -10.95 -5.42 -2.39
CA LYS A 75 -11.91 -5.17 -1.30
C LYS A 75 -12.14 -6.37 -0.37
N ARG A 76 -11.77 -7.58 -0.80
CA ARG A 76 -11.98 -8.82 -0.04
C ARG A 76 -10.76 -9.24 0.76
N LEU A 77 -9.61 -8.64 0.49
CA LEU A 77 -8.41 -8.78 1.32
C LEU A 77 -8.64 -8.10 2.68
N TYR A 78 -7.85 -8.49 3.70
CA TYR A 78 -7.86 -7.83 5.00
C TYR A 78 -7.63 -6.32 4.90
N THR A 79 -6.90 -5.87 3.87
CA THR A 79 -6.56 -4.46 3.63
C THR A 79 -7.55 -3.74 2.72
N GLY A 80 -8.74 -4.28 2.46
CA GLY A 80 -9.66 -3.73 1.45
C GLY A 80 -10.06 -2.27 1.63
N ASP A 81 -9.99 -1.74 2.85
CA ASP A 81 -10.26 -0.32 3.17
C ASP A 81 -9.00 0.57 3.14
N LEU A 82 -7.86 0.02 2.75
CA LEU A 82 -6.57 0.71 2.72
C LEU A 82 -6.06 0.86 1.29
N PRO A 83 -5.38 1.97 0.99
CA PRO A 83 -4.63 2.07 -0.26
C PRO A 83 -3.43 1.10 -0.24
N ASP A 84 -3.02 0.69 -1.43
CA ASP A 84 -1.77 -0.05 -1.60
C ASP A 84 -0.57 0.78 -1.13
N PRO A 85 0.47 0.15 -0.56
CA PRO A 85 1.63 0.87 -0.07
C PRO A 85 2.45 1.46 -1.20
N ASP A 86 2.83 2.73 -1.08
CA ASP A 86 3.77 3.36 -2.00
C ASP A 86 5.22 2.92 -1.76
N LEU A 87 5.57 2.72 -0.50
CA LEU A 87 6.92 2.40 -0.04
C LEU A 87 6.85 1.32 1.04
N LEU A 88 7.59 0.23 0.84
CA LEU A 88 7.84 -0.79 1.85
C LEU A 88 9.29 -0.68 2.32
N ILE A 89 9.44 -0.47 3.62
CA ILE A 89 10.72 -0.42 4.32
C ILE A 89 10.95 -1.75 5.02
N ARG A 90 12.08 -2.40 4.73
CA ARG A 90 12.49 -3.62 5.43
C ARG A 90 13.90 -3.49 6.00
N THR A 91 13.98 -3.73 7.31
CA THR A 91 15.20 -3.63 8.11
C THR A 91 15.94 -4.97 8.18
N SER A 92 17.12 -4.95 8.80
CA SER A 92 17.94 -6.13 9.11
C SER A 92 18.57 -6.85 7.92
N GLY A 93 18.74 -6.16 6.78
CA GLY A 93 19.51 -6.63 5.61
C GLY A 93 18.81 -7.65 4.71
N GLU A 94 17.57 -8.02 5.04
CA GLU A 94 16.87 -9.08 4.32
C GLU A 94 16.17 -8.59 3.06
N VAL A 95 16.56 -9.09 1.88
CA VAL A 95 15.98 -8.72 0.58
C VAL A 95 14.89 -9.70 0.15
N ARG A 96 13.74 -9.66 0.85
CA ARG A 96 12.54 -10.44 0.51
C ARG A 96 11.28 -9.79 1.08
N LEU A 97 10.10 -10.23 0.65
CA LEU A 97 8.83 -9.83 1.28
C LEU A 97 8.49 -10.67 2.51
N SER A 98 8.94 -11.93 2.56
CA SER A 98 8.53 -12.88 3.62
C SER A 98 7.01 -13.00 3.78
N ASN A 99 6.31 -13.16 2.66
CA ASN A 99 4.85 -13.34 2.66
C ASN A 99 4.06 -12.16 3.24
N PHE A 100 4.58 -10.94 3.08
CA PHE A 100 3.92 -9.71 3.53
C PHE A 100 3.31 -8.96 2.35
N MET A 101 2.02 -8.63 2.44
CA MET A 101 1.26 -7.80 1.49
C MET A 101 1.52 -8.14 0.01
N LEU A 102 1.39 -9.42 -0.35
CA LEU A 102 1.79 -9.92 -1.67
C LEU A 102 1.01 -9.28 -2.83
N TRP A 103 -0.29 -9.10 -2.65
CA TRP A 103 -1.15 -8.48 -3.67
C TRP A 103 -0.89 -6.97 -3.75
N GLN A 104 -0.89 -6.33 -2.59
CA GLN A 104 -0.81 -4.89 -2.43
C GLN A 104 0.56 -4.35 -2.86
N CYS A 105 1.63 -5.16 -2.75
CA CYS A 105 2.99 -4.74 -3.09
C CYS A 105 3.33 -4.75 -4.58
N ALA A 106 2.37 -4.98 -5.48
CA ALA A 106 2.63 -5.15 -6.91
C ALA A 106 3.39 -3.97 -7.56
N TYR A 107 3.14 -2.74 -7.11
CA TYR A 107 3.77 -1.51 -7.61
C TYR A 107 4.43 -0.68 -6.51
N THR A 108 4.75 -1.34 -5.39
CA THR A 108 5.38 -0.72 -4.22
C THR A 108 6.88 -0.61 -4.44
N GLU A 109 7.45 0.55 -4.07
CA GLU A 109 8.89 0.69 -4.03
C GLU A 109 9.45 0.02 -2.77
N PHE A 110 10.56 -0.69 -2.94
CA PHE A 110 11.21 -1.37 -1.83
C PHE A 110 12.47 -0.62 -1.40
N TRP A 111 12.58 -0.38 -0.10
CA TRP A 111 13.79 0.13 0.53
C TRP A 111 14.26 -0.85 1.61
N PHE A 112 15.42 -1.46 1.37
CA PHE A 112 16.05 -2.42 2.27
C PHE A 112 17.22 -1.76 2.98
N THR A 113 17.41 -2.07 4.26
CA THR A 113 18.54 -1.57 5.05
C THR A 113 19.07 -2.62 6.01
N ASP A 114 20.37 -2.59 6.26
CA ASP A 114 21.04 -3.44 7.26
C ASP A 114 20.80 -2.98 8.70
N VAL A 115 20.25 -1.76 8.89
CA VAL A 115 19.90 -1.26 10.23
C VAL A 115 18.87 -2.19 10.86
N LEU A 116 19.13 -2.65 12.09
CA LEU A 116 18.19 -3.49 12.84
C LEU A 116 16.97 -2.67 13.29
N TRP A 117 15.81 -3.31 13.41
CA TRP A 117 14.56 -2.63 13.80
C TRP A 117 14.67 -1.81 15.11
N PRO A 118 15.27 -2.30 16.22
CA PRO A 118 15.45 -1.51 17.44
C PRO A 118 16.31 -0.25 17.25
N ASP A 119 17.24 -0.30 16.29
CA ASP A 119 18.16 0.77 15.94
C ASP A 119 17.60 1.71 14.87
N PHE A 120 16.43 1.39 14.29
CA PHE A 120 15.79 2.20 13.28
C PHE A 120 15.29 3.53 13.89
N LYS A 121 15.85 4.66 13.43
CA LYS A 121 15.52 6.02 13.90
C LYS A 121 14.95 6.87 12.77
N ARG A 122 14.46 8.05 13.15
CA ARG A 122 13.88 9.06 12.24
C ARG A 122 14.73 9.36 10.99
N LYS A 123 16.06 9.43 11.14
CA LYS A 123 16.97 9.69 10.00
C LYS A 123 16.84 8.64 8.89
N HIS A 124 16.69 7.36 9.24
CA HIS A 124 16.54 6.27 8.28
C HIS A 124 15.18 6.33 7.56
N LEU A 125 14.11 6.74 8.27
CA LEU A 125 12.82 6.98 7.62
C LEU A 125 12.92 8.09 6.57
N TYR A 126 13.61 9.19 6.89
CA TYR A 126 13.83 10.25 5.90
C TYR A 126 14.67 9.78 4.72
N GLU A 127 15.71 8.98 4.93
CA GLU A 127 16.50 8.36 3.86
C GLU A 127 15.63 7.49 2.95
N ALA A 128 14.76 6.66 3.52
CA ALA A 128 13.84 5.81 2.77
C ALA A 128 12.86 6.65 1.93
N ILE A 129 12.27 7.70 2.51
CA ILE A 129 11.37 8.62 1.79
C ILE A 129 12.11 9.34 0.67
N ARG A 130 13.34 9.81 0.90
CA ARG A 130 14.16 10.49 -0.11
C ARG A 130 14.50 9.54 -1.27
N SER A 131 14.83 8.29 -0.95
CA SER A 131 15.03 7.23 -1.94
C SER A 131 13.77 7.01 -2.77
N TYR A 132 12.59 6.97 -2.14
CA TYR A 132 11.32 6.83 -2.84
C TYR A 132 11.05 8.01 -3.80
N GLN A 133 11.25 9.24 -3.34
CA GLN A 133 11.02 10.46 -4.14
C GLN A 133 11.93 10.57 -5.37
N ASN A 134 13.14 10.01 -5.30
CA ASN A 134 14.11 10.06 -6.40
C ASN A 134 13.88 8.96 -7.46
N ARG A 135 12.93 8.06 -7.27
CA ARG A 135 12.63 7.00 -8.25
C ARG A 135 11.57 7.46 -9.25
N GLU A 136 11.85 7.23 -10.52
CA GLU A 136 10.85 7.38 -11.57
C GLU A 136 9.84 6.24 -11.48
N ARG A 137 8.62 6.52 -11.01
CA ARG A 137 7.53 5.54 -11.04
C ARG A 137 7.10 5.34 -12.48
N ARG A 138 7.45 4.19 -13.04
CA ARG A 138 7.17 3.92 -14.45
C ARG A 138 5.84 3.22 -14.71
N PHE A 139 5.15 2.69 -13.70
CA PHE A 139 3.83 2.03 -13.84
C PHE A 139 3.72 1.08 -15.07
N GLY A 140 4.78 0.30 -15.35
CA GLY A 140 4.84 -0.57 -16.52
C GLY A 140 5.34 0.06 -17.84
N LYS A 141 5.62 1.36 -17.85
CA LYS A 141 6.27 2.07 -18.97
C LYS A 141 7.79 1.90 -18.94
N THR A 142 8.42 1.89 -20.11
CA THR A 142 9.89 1.94 -20.21
C THR A 142 10.39 3.38 -20.00
N GLY A 143 11.65 3.56 -19.58
CA GLY A 143 12.23 4.91 -19.36
C GLY A 143 12.24 5.79 -20.63
N LEU A 144 12.19 5.18 -21.81
CA LEU A 144 12.03 5.87 -23.09
C LEU A 144 10.62 6.45 -23.24
N GLN A 145 9.58 5.67 -22.91
CA GLN A 145 8.17 6.10 -23.01
C GLN A 145 7.83 7.28 -22.10
N LEU A 146 8.46 7.38 -20.91
CA LEU A 146 8.30 8.54 -20.02
C LEU A 146 8.97 9.80 -20.57
N ARG A 147 10.12 9.66 -21.25
CA ARG A 147 10.82 10.78 -21.90
C ARG A 147 10.03 11.32 -23.08
N ASP A 148 9.42 10.44 -23.87
CA ASP A 148 8.61 10.85 -25.03
C ASP A 148 7.35 11.60 -24.61
N GLU A 149 6.68 11.22 -23.50
CA GLU A 149 5.55 11.97 -22.94
C GLU A 149 5.98 13.33 -22.34
N THR A 150 7.16 13.38 -21.71
CA THR A 150 7.74 14.63 -21.18
C THR A 150 8.13 15.60 -22.31
N LEU A 151 8.56 15.07 -23.45
CA LEU A 151 8.86 15.86 -24.66
C LEU A 151 7.57 16.30 -25.36
N ALA A 152 6.58 15.42 -25.49
CA ALA A 152 5.28 15.71 -26.11
C ALA A 152 4.46 16.77 -25.33
N SER A 153 4.53 16.75 -23.99
CA SER A 153 3.90 17.77 -23.14
C SER A 153 4.59 19.13 -23.23
N LYS A 154 5.90 19.19 -23.48
CA LYS A 154 6.63 20.45 -23.72
C LYS A 154 6.35 21.05 -25.11
N THR A 155 6.16 20.22 -26.14
CA THR A 155 5.79 20.69 -27.48
C THR A 155 4.37 21.25 -27.56
N ASN A 156 3.45 20.79 -26.69
CA ASN A 156 2.07 21.30 -26.66
C ASN A 156 1.87 22.55 -25.77
N GLY A 157 2.93 23.05 -25.11
CA GLY A 157 2.85 24.15 -24.14
C GLY A 157 3.64 25.42 -24.50
N SER A 158 4.04 25.61 -25.76
CA SER A 158 4.83 26.80 -26.16
C SER A 158 4.36 27.42 -27.47
N SER A 159 3.14 27.94 -27.45
CA SER A 159 2.68 28.86 -28.49
C SER A 159 1.55 29.75 -27.98
N GLU A 160 1.82 30.57 -26.95
CA GLU A 160 1.08 31.82 -26.67
C GLU A 160 1.77 32.53 -25.50
N ASP A 161 2.72 33.41 -25.84
CA ASP A 161 2.94 34.71 -25.19
C ASP A 161 4.16 35.36 -25.87
N LEU A 162 3.91 35.85 -27.08
CA LEU A 162 4.80 36.74 -27.79
C LEU A 162 4.69 38.13 -27.17
N TRP A 163 5.77 38.55 -26.52
CA TRP A 163 6.22 39.95 -26.39
C TRP A 163 5.25 41.02 -26.91
N GLN A 164 4.51 41.66 -26.00
CA GLN A 164 4.04 43.03 -26.22
C GLN A 164 4.58 43.94 -25.13
N SER A 165 5.62 44.70 -25.48
CA SER A 165 5.84 46.07 -24.98
C SER A 165 5.39 47.02 -26.09
N PRO A 166 4.72 48.15 -25.78
CA PRO A 166 5.44 49.40 -25.47
C PRO A 166 4.65 50.25 -24.41
N ILE A 167 5.12 51.30 -23.72
CA ILE A 167 6.18 52.31 -23.80
C ILE A 167 6.64 52.55 -22.36
#